data_AF-A0A936A2S5-F1
#
_entry.id   AF-A0A936A2S5-F1
#
_cell.length_a   1.000
_cell.length_b   1.000
_cell.length_c   1.000
_cell.angle_alpha   90.00
_cell.angle_beta   90.00
_cell.angle_gamma   90.00
#
_symmetry.space_group_name_H-M   'P 1'
#
loop_
_entity.id
_entity.type
_entity.pdbx_description
1 polymer ?
#
loop_
_entity_poly.entity_id
_entity_poly.type
_entity_poly.pdbx_seq_one_letter_code
_entity_poly.pdbx_strand_id
1 'polypeptide(L)'
;MDAWKESATNEAASLRPPGRAAIKLPKSPGRVTTGQYESGNLAFPQIDHPFRDPMHPIPKASGLAAAIVLLMAGSAAVAAPFTPGNLVVARVGNGAAILSNASTAVFLDEYTTAGTLVQSIALPTAASGANRALTIGGTGTSEGMVSRSVDNRYVTMSGYDIPPGTASVNGTPTATVNRVVARIDSTGLIDTTTGFTTAFNANSVRAATTVDGTDIWVSGVGASSLGGVWHRVCGSIAAGTQISTTVTNTRNLGIAGGQLYVTSGSGAFRLATVGTLTPTTAGQTITNLSGLPTGPLRLTRFVFLDRDAGVGGNDTRLFLGRCSRWRHSQVFV
;
A
#
# COMPACT_ATOMS: atom_id res chain seq x y z
N MET A 1 22.25 -23.23 -60.37
CA MET A 1 20.94 -22.62 -60.00
C MET A 1 21.03 -22.18 -58.55
N ASP A 2 22.11 -21.49 -58.17
CA ASP A 2 22.37 -20.05 -58.35
C ASP A 2 21.55 -19.27 -57.30
N ALA A 3 22.09 -19.01 -56.11
CA ALA A 3 23.09 -18.00 -55.75
C ALA A 3 22.50 -16.58 -55.57
N TRP A 4 22.69 -16.06 -54.34
CA TRP A 4 23.03 -14.64 -54.02
C TRP A 4 21.96 -13.57 -54.31
N LYS A 5 21.89 -12.38 -53.70
CA LYS A 5 22.41 -11.65 -52.53
C LYS A 5 21.67 -10.28 -52.56
N GLU A 6 21.58 -9.59 -51.42
CA GLU A 6 21.47 -8.11 -51.23
C GLU A 6 20.35 -7.33 -51.99
N SER A 7 19.65 -6.36 -51.41
CA SER A 7 20.18 -5.14 -50.83
C SER A 7 19.04 -4.35 -50.18
N ALA A 8 19.40 -3.48 -49.24
CA ALA A 8 18.54 -2.41 -48.75
C ALA A 8 18.53 -1.25 -49.75
N THR A 9 17.35 -0.68 -50.01
CA THR A 9 17.22 0.72 -50.44
C THR A 9 16.08 1.40 -49.69
N ASN A 10 16.44 2.51 -49.05
CA ASN A 10 15.55 3.55 -48.56
C ASN A 10 14.86 4.22 -49.75
N GLU A 11 13.54 4.41 -49.71
CA GLU A 11 12.92 5.62 -50.26
C GLU A 11 11.82 6.12 -49.30
N ALA A 12 12.00 7.37 -48.88
CA ALA A 12 11.03 8.15 -48.17
C ALA A 12 10.01 8.71 -49.17
N ALA A 13 8.72 8.45 -48.93
CA ALA A 13 7.63 9.19 -49.56
C ALA A 13 6.65 9.67 -48.50
N SER A 14 6.65 10.99 -48.34
CA SER A 14 5.75 11.80 -47.53
C SER A 14 4.29 11.58 -47.89
N LEU A 15 3.45 11.27 -46.88
CA LEU A 15 2.00 11.48 -46.96
C LEU A 15 1.51 12.10 -45.64
N ARG A 16 1.37 13.44 -45.64
CA ARG A 16 0.52 14.16 -44.68
C ARG A 16 -0.92 14.18 -45.19
N PRO A 17 -1.91 13.96 -44.32
CA PRO A 17 -3.27 14.47 -44.50
C PRO A 17 -3.58 15.64 -43.52
N PRO A 18 -4.69 16.38 -43.71
CA PRO A 18 -4.67 17.84 -43.73
C PRO A 18 -5.00 18.54 -42.40
N GLY A 19 -4.77 19.86 -42.43
CA GLY A 19 -4.81 20.79 -41.31
C GLY A 19 -6.10 20.83 -40.50
N ARG A 20 -5.93 20.98 -39.18
CA ARG A 20 -7.00 21.39 -38.27
C ARG A 20 -7.05 22.91 -38.21
N ALA A 21 -8.22 23.43 -38.55
CA ALA A 21 -8.60 24.83 -38.39
C ALA A 21 -8.41 25.29 -36.94
N ALA A 22 -7.80 26.47 -36.77
CA ALA A 22 -7.66 27.13 -35.49
C ALA A 22 -9.03 27.70 -35.04
N ILE A 23 -9.52 27.22 -33.90
CA ILE A 23 -10.68 27.80 -33.22
C ILE A 23 -10.20 29.05 -32.48
N LYS A 24 -10.64 30.22 -32.93
CA LYS A 24 -10.47 31.52 -32.25
C LYS A 24 -11.32 31.53 -30.97
N LEU A 25 -10.69 31.68 -29.81
CA LEU A 25 -11.37 32.02 -28.56
C LEU A 25 -11.71 33.53 -28.55
N PRO A 26 -12.93 33.93 -28.14
CA PRO A 26 -13.29 35.34 -28.02
C PRO A 26 -12.64 36.00 -26.80
N LYS A 27 -12.27 37.28 -26.98
CA LYS A 27 -11.64 38.15 -25.99
C LYS A 27 -12.59 38.46 -24.82
N SER A 28 -12.08 38.41 -23.59
CA SER A 28 -12.77 38.95 -22.39
C SER A 28 -12.98 40.47 -22.49
N PRO A 29 -14.15 41.01 -22.11
CA PRO A 29 -14.33 42.44 -21.97
C PRO A 29 -13.83 42.95 -20.60
N GLY A 30 -12.96 43.96 -20.66
CA GLY A 30 -13.03 45.18 -19.85
C GLY A 30 -13.01 45.06 -18.32
N ARG A 31 -11.83 45.28 -17.72
CA ARG A 31 -11.68 45.74 -16.33
C ARG A 31 -12.12 47.21 -16.27
N VAL A 32 -13.20 47.51 -15.56
CA VAL A 32 -13.59 48.89 -15.21
C VAL A 32 -12.92 49.28 -13.88
N THR A 33 -12.42 50.50 -13.89
CA THR A 33 -11.60 51.20 -12.90
C THR A 33 -12.37 51.66 -11.66
N THR A 34 -11.59 51.77 -10.58
CA THR A 34 -11.74 52.57 -9.37
C THR A 34 -12.71 53.76 -9.42
N GLY A 35 -13.54 53.88 -8.39
CA GLY A 35 -14.24 55.09 -7.99
C GLY A 35 -14.40 55.13 -6.47
N GLN A 36 -13.65 56.04 -5.84
CA GLN A 36 -13.80 56.43 -4.43
C GLN A 36 -15.07 57.26 -4.26
N TYR A 37 -15.83 57.03 -3.19
CA TYR A 37 -16.67 58.01 -2.50
C TYR A 37 -16.69 57.60 -1.02
N GLU A 38 -15.80 58.18 -0.22
CA GLU A 38 -16.05 59.31 0.68
C GLU A 38 -16.49 58.86 2.07
N SER A 39 -15.57 59.08 3.01
CA SER A 39 -15.70 58.95 4.44
C SER A 39 -16.62 60.05 5.00
N GLY A 40 -17.79 59.66 5.50
CA GLY A 40 -18.68 60.52 6.28
C GLY A 40 -18.72 60.08 7.73
N ASN A 41 -17.79 60.59 8.55
CA ASN A 41 -17.85 60.54 10.00
C ASN A 41 -19.09 61.32 10.48
N LEU A 42 -20.02 60.68 11.18
CA LEU A 42 -20.97 61.38 12.05
C LEU A 42 -20.96 60.70 13.43
N ALA A 43 -20.47 61.48 14.38
CA ALA A 43 -20.30 61.15 15.78
C ALA A 43 -21.65 60.99 16.49
N PHE A 44 -21.74 59.98 17.37
CA PHE A 44 -22.83 59.82 18.33
C PHE A 44 -22.50 60.60 19.61
N PRO A 45 -23.40 61.43 20.17
CA PRO A 45 -23.20 61.97 21.50
C PRO A 45 -23.66 60.96 22.57
N GLN A 46 -22.72 60.64 23.45
CA GLN A 46 -22.91 59.92 24.71
C GLN A 46 -23.63 60.86 25.70
N ILE A 47 -24.73 60.39 26.30
CA ILE A 47 -25.38 61.06 27.44
C ILE A 47 -25.26 60.13 28.66
N ASP A 48 -24.40 60.55 29.59
CA ASP A 48 -24.28 60.02 30.95
C ASP A 48 -25.31 60.70 31.87
N HIS A 49 -26.04 59.92 32.67
CA HIS A 49 -26.66 60.39 33.91
C HIS A 49 -26.70 59.28 34.99
N PRO A 50 -26.68 59.62 36.29
CA PRO A 50 -26.05 58.82 37.34
C PRO A 50 -27.03 58.03 38.24
N PHE A 51 -26.52 56.89 38.72
CA PHE A 51 -26.65 56.26 40.05
C PHE A 51 -27.94 56.45 40.89
N ARG A 52 -28.68 55.34 41.11
CA ARG A 52 -29.31 54.93 42.40
C ARG A 52 -29.80 53.46 42.35
N ASP A 53 -29.16 52.61 43.15
CA ASP A 53 -29.51 51.21 43.51
C ASP A 53 -30.75 51.11 44.45
N PRO A 54 -31.22 49.91 44.89
CA PRO A 54 -31.56 48.71 44.13
C PRO A 54 -32.97 48.19 44.56
N MET A 55 -33.68 47.47 43.69
CA MET A 55 -34.75 46.58 44.14
C MET A 55 -34.54 45.19 43.56
N HIS A 56 -34.29 44.23 44.46
CA HIS A 56 -34.33 42.79 44.23
C HIS A 56 -35.76 42.34 43.93
N PRO A 57 -35.97 41.57 42.85
CA PRO A 57 -37.07 40.61 42.80
C PRO A 57 -36.54 39.17 42.63
N ILE A 58 -36.91 38.34 43.60
CA ILE A 58 -37.33 36.93 43.50
C ILE A 58 -36.40 35.99 42.70
N PRO A 59 -35.69 35.03 43.35
CA PRO A 59 -34.89 34.05 42.63
C PRO A 59 -35.81 33.15 41.80
N LYS A 60 -35.76 33.32 40.48
CA LYS A 60 -36.16 32.26 39.55
C LYS A 60 -35.16 31.12 39.78
N ALA A 61 -35.66 29.98 40.21
CA ALA A 61 -34.89 28.75 40.31
C ALA A 61 -34.39 28.36 38.92
N SER A 62 -33.21 28.85 38.55
CA SER A 62 -32.45 28.39 37.40
C SER A 62 -31.93 27.00 37.77
N GLY A 63 -32.73 25.97 37.46
CA GLY A 63 -32.28 24.59 37.50
C GLY A 63 -31.06 24.46 36.59
N LEU A 64 -29.87 24.37 37.18
CA LEU A 64 -28.67 23.96 36.48
C LEU A 64 -28.83 22.47 36.20
N ALA A 65 -29.47 22.14 35.08
CA ALA A 65 -29.41 20.79 34.54
C ALA A 65 -27.94 20.56 34.15
N ALA A 66 -27.19 19.92 35.05
CA ALA A 66 -25.88 19.36 34.71
C ALA A 66 -26.13 18.30 33.63
N ALA A 67 -25.96 18.69 32.37
CA ALA A 67 -25.86 17.75 31.28
C ALA A 67 -24.58 16.94 31.54
N ILE A 68 -24.72 15.78 32.17
CA ILE A 68 -23.70 14.74 32.13
C ILE A 68 -23.63 14.32 30.67
N VAL A 69 -22.74 14.97 29.91
CA VAL A 69 -22.27 14.45 28.64
C VAL A 69 -21.46 13.21 29.02
N LEU A 70 -22.11 12.06 29.04
CA LEU A 70 -21.43 10.79 29.10
C LEU A 70 -20.61 10.70 27.81
N LEU A 71 -19.32 11.01 27.93
CA LEU A 71 -18.36 10.80 26.87
C LEU A 71 -18.29 9.29 26.67
N MET A 72 -19.14 8.76 25.80
CA MET A 72 -19.01 7.41 25.27
C MET A 72 -17.72 7.43 24.45
N ALA A 73 -16.59 7.23 25.13
CA ALA A 73 -15.37 6.82 24.47
C ALA A 73 -15.75 5.52 23.76
N GLY A 74 -16.06 5.61 22.47
CA GLY A 74 -16.33 4.44 21.66
C GLY A 74 -15.13 3.54 21.82
N SER A 75 -15.31 2.41 22.50
CA SER A 75 -14.28 1.38 22.58
C SER A 75 -13.95 1.08 21.13
N ALA A 76 -12.73 1.40 20.69
CA ALA A 76 -12.26 0.95 19.40
C ALA A 76 -12.46 -0.56 19.41
N ALA A 77 -13.34 -1.06 18.54
CA ALA A 77 -13.59 -2.49 18.45
C ALA A 77 -12.25 -3.14 18.15
N VAL A 78 -11.69 -3.81 19.15
CA VAL A 78 -10.45 -4.55 19.00
C VAL A 78 -10.77 -5.72 18.08
N ALA A 79 -9.91 -5.97 17.09
CA ALA A 79 -10.04 -7.13 16.22
C ALA A 79 -10.18 -8.40 17.07
N ALA A 80 -11.06 -9.32 16.67
CA ALA A 80 -11.09 -10.62 17.29
C ALA A 80 -9.85 -11.43 16.85
N PRO A 81 -9.39 -12.40 17.66
CA PRO A 81 -8.38 -13.34 17.20
C PRO A 81 -8.79 -14.02 15.89
N PHE A 82 -7.82 -14.27 15.01
CA PHE A 82 -8.06 -15.05 13.80
C PHE A 82 -8.45 -16.49 14.16
N THR A 83 -9.43 -17.02 13.45
CA THR A 83 -9.86 -18.40 13.60
C THR A 83 -8.96 -19.32 12.77
N PRO A 84 -8.35 -20.36 13.37
CA PRO A 84 -7.57 -21.34 12.61
C PRO A 84 -8.40 -21.97 11.48
N GLY A 85 -7.80 -22.07 10.29
CA GLY A 85 -8.45 -22.64 9.10
C GLY A 85 -9.25 -21.64 8.25
N ASN A 86 -9.39 -20.39 8.69
CA ASN A 86 -9.98 -19.33 7.88
C ASN A 86 -8.99 -18.72 6.88
N LEU A 87 -9.55 -18.12 5.84
CA LEU A 87 -8.84 -17.39 4.79
C LEU A 87 -8.68 -15.93 5.21
N VAL A 88 -7.48 -15.37 5.05
CA VAL A 88 -7.23 -13.94 5.27
C VAL A 88 -7.00 -13.23 3.95
N VAL A 89 -7.69 -12.11 3.78
CA VAL A 89 -7.82 -11.41 2.51
C VAL A 89 -7.53 -9.93 2.68
N ALA A 90 -6.53 -9.40 1.98
CA ALA A 90 -6.37 -7.95 1.88
C ALA A 90 -7.38 -7.34 0.91
N ARG A 91 -8.14 -6.36 1.41
CA ARG A 91 -9.07 -5.54 0.64
C ARG A 91 -8.64 -4.07 0.69
N VAL A 92 -8.52 -3.45 -0.48
CA VAL A 92 -8.24 -2.01 -0.61
C VAL A 92 -9.55 -1.26 -0.78
N GLY A 93 -9.78 -0.27 0.09
CA GLY A 93 -11.01 0.51 0.15
C GLY A 93 -12.18 -0.23 0.80
N ASN A 94 -13.23 0.52 1.10
CA ASN A 94 -14.47 0.02 1.71
C ASN A 94 -15.61 -0.19 0.69
N GLY A 95 -15.33 -0.04 -0.60
CA GLY A 95 -16.32 -0.17 -1.68
C GLY A 95 -17.21 1.05 -1.93
N ALA A 96 -17.10 2.13 -1.14
CA ALA A 96 -17.92 3.34 -1.31
C ALA A 96 -17.47 4.22 -2.48
N ALA A 97 -16.17 4.25 -2.77
CA ALA A 97 -15.58 5.09 -3.83
C ALA A 97 -14.87 4.24 -4.89
N ILE A 98 -14.79 4.76 -6.11
CA ILE A 98 -14.00 4.15 -7.19
C ILE A 98 -12.53 4.25 -6.82
N LEU A 99 -11.83 3.11 -6.87
CA LEU A 99 -10.39 3.06 -6.62
C LEU A 99 -9.61 3.83 -7.70
N SER A 100 -8.62 4.61 -7.26
CA SER A 100 -7.66 5.32 -8.09
C SER A 100 -6.22 4.91 -7.69
N ASN A 101 -5.21 5.54 -8.27
CA ASN A 101 -3.83 5.36 -7.84
C ASN A 101 -3.48 6.12 -6.54
N ALA A 102 -4.46 6.72 -5.87
CA ALA A 102 -4.27 7.38 -4.59
C ALA A 102 -4.12 6.37 -3.44
N SER A 103 -3.38 6.76 -2.40
CA SER A 103 -3.33 6.01 -1.13
C SER A 103 -4.75 5.78 -0.63
N THR A 104 -5.08 4.52 -0.36
CA THR A 104 -6.41 4.08 0.06
C THR A 104 -6.28 3.18 1.29
N ALA A 105 -7.24 3.28 2.21
CA ALA A 105 -7.31 2.44 3.39
C ALA A 105 -7.34 0.95 3.02
N VAL A 106 -6.77 0.11 3.88
CA VAL A 106 -6.67 -1.34 3.69
C VAL A 106 -7.33 -2.06 4.84
N PHE A 107 -7.98 -3.17 4.53
CA PHE A 107 -8.64 -4.06 5.48
C PHE A 107 -8.11 -5.48 5.30
N LEU A 108 -7.96 -6.22 6.39
CA LEU A 108 -7.84 -7.67 6.36
C LEU A 108 -9.20 -8.28 6.67
N ASP A 109 -9.81 -8.88 5.67
CA ASP A 109 -11.05 -9.63 5.82
C ASP A 109 -10.72 -11.08 6.13
N GLU A 110 -11.33 -11.61 7.19
CA GLU A 110 -11.28 -13.03 7.51
C GLU A 110 -12.54 -13.71 6.98
N TYR A 111 -12.38 -14.78 6.22
CA TYR A 111 -13.48 -15.58 5.69
C TYR A 111 -13.34 -17.04 6.13
N THR A 112 -14.45 -17.70 6.39
CA THR A 112 -14.49 -19.17 6.37
C THR A 112 -14.09 -19.70 4.99
N THR A 113 -13.67 -20.96 4.90
CA THR A 113 -13.40 -21.61 3.60
C THR A 113 -14.65 -21.75 2.73
N ALA A 114 -15.85 -21.63 3.33
CA ALA A 114 -17.12 -21.54 2.62
C ALA A 114 -17.43 -20.13 2.07
N GLY A 115 -16.56 -19.14 2.29
CA GLY A 115 -16.71 -17.77 1.80
C GLY A 115 -17.59 -16.87 2.67
N THR A 116 -17.94 -17.29 3.89
CA THR A 116 -18.67 -16.43 4.85
C THR A 116 -17.69 -15.49 5.54
N LEU A 117 -17.95 -14.17 5.49
CA LEU A 117 -17.15 -13.15 6.19
C LEU A 117 -17.30 -13.32 7.70
N VAL A 118 -16.18 -13.39 8.39
CA VAL A 118 -16.09 -13.50 9.86
C VAL A 118 -15.83 -12.14 10.48
N GLN A 119 -14.81 -11.42 9.99
CA GLN A 119 -14.50 -10.07 10.45
C GLN A 119 -13.73 -9.28 9.39
N SER A 120 -13.68 -7.95 9.57
CA SER A 120 -12.86 -7.04 8.80
C SER A 120 -12.00 -6.20 9.75
N ILE A 121 -10.69 -6.37 9.69
CA ILE A 121 -9.71 -5.66 10.50
C ILE A 121 -9.17 -4.48 9.70
N ALA A 122 -9.42 -3.25 10.15
CA ALA A 122 -8.90 -2.06 9.48
C ALA A 122 -7.41 -1.85 9.83
N LEU A 123 -6.56 -1.67 8.81
CA LEU A 123 -5.18 -1.25 9.04
C LEU A 123 -5.10 0.26 9.35
N PRO A 124 -4.08 0.72 10.11
CA PRO A 124 -3.96 2.11 10.49
C PRO A 124 -3.93 3.04 9.28
N THR A 125 -4.69 4.13 9.33
CA THR A 125 -4.72 5.18 8.29
C THR A 125 -4.00 6.46 8.71
N ALA A 126 -3.51 6.51 9.94
CA ALA A 126 -2.70 7.57 10.51
C ALA A 126 -1.72 6.96 11.51
N ALA A 127 -0.63 7.66 11.81
CA ALA A 127 0.31 7.24 12.83
C ALA A 127 -0.32 7.31 14.24
N SER A 128 0.01 6.33 15.08
CA SER A 128 -0.38 6.29 16.50
C SER A 128 0.74 5.64 17.31
N GLY A 129 1.35 6.39 18.24
CA GLY A 129 2.58 5.95 18.89
C GLY A 129 3.68 5.64 17.87
N ALA A 130 4.28 4.45 17.99
CA ALA A 130 5.28 3.96 17.03
C ALA A 130 4.66 3.40 15.73
N ASN A 131 3.38 3.06 15.73
CA ASN A 131 2.68 2.54 14.56
C ASN A 131 2.48 3.62 13.51
N ARG A 132 2.65 3.23 12.25
CA ARG A 132 2.51 4.06 11.07
C ARG A 132 1.22 3.79 10.32
N ALA A 133 0.82 4.71 9.45
CA ALA A 133 -0.25 4.43 8.50
C ALA A 133 0.20 3.30 7.56
N LEU A 134 -0.73 2.47 7.09
CA LEU A 134 -0.48 1.54 6.00
C LEU A 134 -1.61 1.66 4.99
N THR A 135 -1.31 2.36 3.90
CA THR A 135 -2.21 2.51 2.75
C THR A 135 -1.63 1.86 1.51
N ILE A 136 -2.47 1.62 0.50
CA ILE A 136 -2.06 1.07 -0.80
C ILE A 136 -2.74 1.85 -1.92
N GLY A 137 -2.10 1.96 -3.08
CA GLY A 137 -2.72 2.50 -4.29
C GLY A 137 -3.81 1.57 -4.82
N GLY A 138 -5.03 2.06 -5.00
CA GLY A 138 -6.20 1.25 -5.38
C GLY A 138 -6.18 0.62 -6.79
N THR A 139 -5.26 1.03 -7.66
CA THR A 139 -5.17 0.52 -9.05
C THR A 139 -3.97 -0.40 -9.31
N GLY A 140 -3.08 -0.60 -8.33
CA GLY A 140 -1.90 -1.45 -8.47
C GLY A 140 -2.29 -2.93 -8.53
N THR A 141 -1.77 -3.68 -9.52
CA THR A 141 -2.04 -5.13 -9.67
C THR A 141 -0.97 -6.03 -9.05
N SER A 142 0.04 -5.42 -8.43
CA SER A 142 1.20 -6.13 -7.87
C SER A 142 1.55 -5.66 -6.47
N GLU A 143 0.65 -4.96 -5.79
CA GLU A 143 0.83 -4.44 -4.44
C GLU A 143 -0.13 -5.15 -3.48
N GLY A 144 0.12 -5.06 -2.18
CA GLY A 144 -0.77 -5.63 -1.16
C GLY A 144 -0.78 -7.15 -1.12
N MET A 145 0.35 -7.79 -1.42
CA MET A 145 0.46 -9.23 -1.25
C MET A 145 0.55 -9.56 0.25
N VAL A 146 -0.29 -10.51 0.66
CA VAL A 146 -0.37 -11.02 2.03
C VAL A 146 0.41 -12.32 2.11
N SER A 147 1.15 -12.52 3.20
CA SER A 147 1.89 -13.73 3.52
C SER A 147 1.62 -14.13 4.96
N ARG A 148 1.48 -15.42 5.23
CA ARG A 148 1.51 -15.99 6.58
C ARG A 148 2.94 -16.34 6.94
N SER A 149 3.37 -16.07 8.17
CA SER A 149 4.70 -16.45 8.67
C SER A 149 4.86 -17.97 8.72
N VAL A 150 6.10 -18.44 8.61
CA VAL A 150 6.42 -19.88 8.60
C VAL A 150 6.00 -20.58 9.89
N ASP A 151 6.14 -19.89 11.02
CA ASP A 151 5.72 -20.36 12.34
C ASP A 151 4.20 -20.23 12.62
N ASN A 152 3.42 -19.78 11.63
CA ASN A 152 1.97 -19.59 11.69
C ASN A 152 1.48 -18.54 12.70
N ARG A 153 2.36 -17.67 13.19
CA ARG A 153 2.00 -16.67 14.23
C ARG A 153 1.55 -15.33 13.68
N TYR A 154 1.94 -14.98 12.46
CA TYR A 154 1.73 -13.66 11.90
C TYR A 154 1.19 -13.68 10.47
N VAL A 155 0.42 -12.66 10.14
CA VAL A 155 0.11 -12.24 8.78
C VAL A 155 0.92 -10.98 8.49
N THR A 156 1.59 -10.93 7.35
CA THR A 156 2.39 -9.78 6.92
C THR A 156 1.96 -9.24 5.57
N MET A 157 2.03 -7.92 5.43
CA MET A 157 1.88 -7.24 4.14
C MET A 157 2.59 -5.87 4.15
N SER A 158 2.81 -5.29 2.97
CA SER A 158 3.48 -4.00 2.84
C SER A 158 2.58 -2.92 2.25
N GLY A 159 2.85 -1.66 2.58
CA GLY A 159 2.19 -0.48 2.02
C GLY A 159 2.97 0.81 2.24
N TYR A 160 2.27 1.94 2.26
CA TYR A 160 2.84 3.29 2.36
C TYR A 160 2.42 3.98 3.66
N ASP A 161 3.38 4.62 4.33
CA ASP A 161 3.12 5.46 5.51
C ASP A 161 2.63 6.85 5.10
N ILE A 162 1.38 6.90 4.69
CA ILE A 162 0.69 8.14 4.39
C ILE A 162 -0.81 7.93 4.56
N PRO A 163 -1.57 8.94 5.04
CA PRO A 163 -3.02 8.88 5.08
C PRO A 163 -3.64 8.67 3.70
N PRO A 164 -4.89 8.18 3.62
CA PRO A 164 -5.61 8.08 2.35
C PRO A 164 -5.74 9.43 1.63
N GLY A 165 -5.67 9.42 0.30
CA GLY A 165 -5.90 10.58 -0.56
C GLY A 165 -4.67 11.12 -1.31
N THR A 166 -3.46 10.64 -1.02
CA THR A 166 -2.25 11.03 -1.76
C THR A 166 -2.23 10.37 -3.12
N ALA A 167 -2.40 11.16 -4.18
CA ALA A 167 -2.36 10.70 -5.57
C ALA A 167 -1.01 10.05 -5.92
N SER A 168 -1.06 9.04 -6.81
CA SER A 168 0.14 8.34 -7.30
C SER A 168 1.08 7.89 -6.17
N VAL A 169 0.52 7.27 -5.12
CA VAL A 169 1.24 7.01 -3.86
C VAL A 169 2.54 6.22 -4.08
N ASN A 170 2.57 5.31 -5.05
CA ASN A 170 3.78 4.55 -5.36
C ASN A 170 4.93 5.42 -5.89
N GLY A 171 4.65 6.57 -6.52
CA GLY A 171 5.65 7.51 -7.02
C GLY A 171 6.23 8.45 -5.96
N THR A 172 5.78 8.36 -4.71
CA THR A 172 6.24 9.22 -3.62
C THR A 172 7.69 8.94 -3.21
N PRO A 173 8.46 9.97 -2.80
CA PRO A 173 9.77 9.78 -2.19
C PRO A 173 9.67 9.06 -0.84
N THR A 174 10.55 8.08 -0.63
CA THR A 174 10.63 7.31 0.63
C THR A 174 11.13 8.10 1.82
N ALA A 175 11.74 9.27 1.60
CA ALA A 175 12.12 10.21 2.65
C ALA A 175 10.90 10.84 3.34
N THR A 176 9.75 10.94 2.67
CA THR A 176 8.52 11.52 3.21
C THR A 176 7.38 10.51 3.34
N VAL A 177 7.37 9.47 2.51
CA VAL A 177 6.39 8.38 2.53
C VAL A 177 7.13 7.05 2.59
N ASN A 178 7.42 6.58 3.81
CA ASN A 178 8.16 5.34 4.00
C ASN A 178 7.38 4.15 3.43
N ARG A 179 8.11 3.11 3.00
CA ARG A 179 7.50 1.81 2.70
C ARG A 179 7.41 1.04 4.01
N VAL A 180 6.21 0.67 4.43
CA VAL A 180 5.98 0.07 5.74
C VAL A 180 5.44 -1.34 5.61
N VAL A 181 5.63 -2.12 6.67
CA VAL A 181 5.11 -3.47 6.80
C VAL A 181 4.13 -3.49 7.95
N ALA A 182 2.95 -4.07 7.73
CA ALA A 182 2.09 -4.55 8.80
C ALA A 182 2.46 -5.99 9.12
N ARG A 183 2.63 -6.27 10.40
CA ARG A 183 2.69 -7.59 11.01
C ARG A 183 1.51 -7.69 11.95
N ILE A 184 0.62 -8.64 11.71
CA ILE A 184 -0.60 -8.84 12.48
C ILE A 184 -0.49 -10.20 13.15
N ASP A 185 -0.60 -10.26 14.47
CA ASP A 185 -0.54 -11.53 15.19
C ASP A 185 -1.88 -12.29 15.19
N SER A 186 -1.88 -13.52 15.70
CA SER A 186 -3.08 -14.36 15.80
C SER A 186 -4.23 -13.76 16.63
N THR A 187 -3.95 -12.77 17.49
CA THR A 187 -4.97 -12.08 18.29
C THR A 187 -5.59 -10.89 17.56
N GLY A 188 -5.11 -10.57 16.36
CA GLY A 188 -5.54 -9.41 15.59
C GLY A 188 -4.79 -8.12 15.94
N LEU A 189 -3.74 -8.20 16.78
CA LEU A 189 -2.92 -7.03 17.11
C LEU A 189 -2.07 -6.62 15.92
N ILE A 190 -2.16 -5.34 15.55
CA ILE A 190 -1.46 -4.77 14.39
C ILE A 190 -0.18 -4.05 14.84
N ASP A 191 0.94 -4.43 14.24
CA ASP A 191 2.22 -3.76 14.33
C ASP A 191 2.63 -3.21 12.94
N THR A 192 2.68 -1.88 12.82
CA THR A 192 3.17 -1.15 11.63
C THR A 192 4.39 -0.30 11.95
N THR A 193 5.19 -0.71 12.94
CA THR A 193 6.39 0.02 13.39
C THR A 193 7.60 -0.17 12.46
N THR A 194 7.53 -1.12 11.52
CA THR A 194 8.63 -1.49 10.63
C THR A 194 8.52 -0.79 9.29
N GLY A 195 9.58 -0.11 8.86
CA GLY A 195 9.60 0.59 7.58
C GLY A 195 10.97 0.81 6.97
N PHE A 196 10.95 1.22 5.70
CA PHE A 196 12.09 1.43 4.83
C PHE A 196 12.12 2.87 4.33
N THR A 197 13.24 3.55 4.54
CA THR A 197 13.49 4.94 4.11
C THR A 197 14.24 5.03 2.78
N THR A 198 14.60 3.89 2.18
CA THR A 198 15.39 3.82 0.95
C THR A 198 14.80 2.85 -0.08
N ALA A 199 14.34 1.68 0.37
CA ALA A 199 13.77 0.65 -0.50
C ALA A 199 12.60 1.18 -1.34
N PHE A 200 12.63 0.90 -2.64
CA PHE A 200 11.57 1.21 -3.61
C PHE A 200 11.23 2.70 -3.69
N ASN A 201 12.24 3.57 -3.54
CA ASN A 201 12.06 5.02 -3.66
C ASN A 201 11.42 5.40 -4.99
N ALA A 202 10.36 6.22 -4.92
CA ALA A 202 9.53 6.62 -6.06
C ALA A 202 8.97 5.44 -6.88
N ASN A 203 8.81 4.27 -6.25
CA ASN A 203 8.20 3.11 -6.88
C ASN A 203 7.50 2.18 -5.86
N SER A 204 6.93 1.07 -6.34
CA SER A 204 6.06 0.22 -5.56
C SER A 204 6.80 -0.76 -4.63
N VAL A 205 6.39 -0.77 -3.36
CA VAL A 205 6.56 -1.92 -2.45
C VAL A 205 5.39 -2.89 -2.67
N ARG A 206 5.62 -4.19 -2.57
CA ARG A 206 4.68 -5.19 -3.12
C ARG A 206 4.29 -6.31 -2.15
N ALA A 207 5.27 -6.93 -1.52
CA ALA A 207 5.04 -8.02 -0.57
C ALA A 207 5.99 -7.89 0.63
N ALA A 208 5.57 -8.49 1.74
CA ALA A 208 6.41 -8.74 2.90
C ALA A 208 6.23 -10.21 3.33
N THR A 209 7.29 -10.83 3.83
CA THR A 209 7.23 -12.16 4.45
C THR A 209 8.21 -12.24 5.63
N THR A 210 8.03 -13.26 6.47
CA THR A 210 8.85 -13.49 7.66
C THR A 210 8.82 -14.97 8.06
N VAL A 211 9.85 -15.41 8.78
CA VAL A 211 9.84 -16.74 9.41
C VAL A 211 8.97 -16.70 10.66
N ASP A 212 9.22 -15.72 11.53
CA ASP A 212 8.75 -15.67 12.92
C ASP A 212 8.39 -14.26 13.41
N GLY A 213 8.35 -13.28 12.49
CA GLY A 213 8.12 -11.88 12.81
C GLY A 213 9.36 -11.11 13.25
N THR A 214 10.52 -11.75 13.46
CA THR A 214 11.76 -11.06 13.86
C THR A 214 12.40 -10.36 12.68
N ASP A 215 12.69 -11.13 11.63
CA ASP A 215 13.26 -10.65 10.38
C ASP A 215 12.19 -10.51 9.30
N ILE A 216 12.17 -9.37 8.62
CA ILE A 216 11.18 -9.03 7.61
C ILE A 216 11.88 -8.86 6.26
N TRP A 217 11.47 -9.64 5.27
CA TRP A 217 11.85 -9.46 3.88
C TRP A 217 10.74 -8.78 3.12
N VAL A 218 11.10 -7.78 2.31
CA VAL A 218 10.17 -7.06 1.44
C VAL A 218 10.65 -7.07 0.00
N SER A 219 9.70 -7.04 -0.93
CA SER A 219 9.93 -7.03 -2.36
C SER A 219 9.24 -5.85 -3.02
N GLY A 220 9.74 -5.48 -4.18
CA GLY A 220 9.22 -4.35 -4.91
C GLY A 220 10.01 -4.04 -6.17
N VAL A 221 9.78 -2.86 -6.68
CA VAL A 221 10.41 -2.37 -7.90
C VAL A 221 11.21 -1.11 -7.62
N GLY A 222 12.30 -0.90 -8.34
CA GLY A 222 13.13 0.30 -8.23
C GLY A 222 14.31 0.25 -9.19
N ALA A 223 15.16 1.28 -9.16
CA ALA A 223 16.48 1.23 -9.80
C ALA A 223 17.38 0.16 -9.15
N SER A 224 18.54 -0.15 -9.72
CA SER A 224 19.40 -1.24 -9.22
C SER A 224 19.76 -1.15 -7.73
N SER A 225 19.95 0.05 -7.19
CA SER A 225 20.23 0.28 -5.76
C SER A 225 18.99 0.52 -4.89
N LEU A 226 17.78 0.36 -5.46
CA LEU A 226 16.50 0.71 -4.83
C LEU A 226 15.44 -0.39 -4.98
N GLY A 227 15.57 -1.29 -5.94
CA GLY A 227 14.63 -2.37 -6.24
C GLY A 227 15.01 -3.70 -5.61
N GLY A 228 14.32 -4.77 -6.01
CA GLY A 228 14.69 -6.13 -5.62
C GLY A 228 14.15 -6.55 -4.26
N VAL A 229 14.93 -7.32 -3.51
CA VAL A 229 14.56 -7.81 -2.18
C VAL A 229 15.34 -7.02 -1.14
N TRP A 230 14.65 -6.60 -0.08
CA TRP A 230 15.23 -5.88 1.04
C TRP A 230 14.89 -6.59 2.34
N HIS A 231 15.72 -6.38 3.36
CA HIS A 231 15.59 -6.98 4.68
C HIS A 231 15.70 -5.91 5.78
N ARG A 232 14.94 -6.10 6.85
CA ARG A 232 15.01 -5.35 8.12
C ARG A 232 14.62 -6.25 9.28
N VAL A 233 15.18 -5.97 10.45
CA VAL A 233 14.63 -6.44 11.73
C VAL A 233 13.36 -5.64 12.05
N CYS A 234 12.33 -6.31 12.55
CA CYS A 234 11.07 -5.70 12.94
C CYS A 234 11.25 -4.68 14.08
N GLY A 235 10.42 -3.63 14.10
CA GLY A 235 10.33 -2.70 15.24
C GLY A 235 10.90 -1.31 15.01
N SER A 236 11.39 -0.97 13.81
CA SER A 236 11.88 0.38 13.53
C SER A 236 11.87 0.76 12.05
N ILE A 237 11.99 2.05 11.77
CA ILE A 237 12.08 2.63 10.42
C ILE A 237 13.54 3.04 10.14
N ALA A 238 14.13 2.51 9.09
CA ALA A 238 15.49 2.87 8.63
C ALA A 238 15.69 2.48 7.16
N ALA A 239 16.91 2.61 6.62
CA ALA A 239 17.19 2.29 5.22
C ALA A 239 16.92 0.82 4.84
N GLY A 240 17.35 -0.11 5.70
CA GLY A 240 17.33 -1.56 5.43
C GLY A 240 18.52 -2.06 4.62
N THR A 241 18.63 -3.38 4.56
CA THR A 241 19.67 -4.07 3.78
C THR A 241 19.09 -4.47 2.44
N GLN A 242 19.65 -3.97 1.34
CA GLN A 242 19.30 -4.47 0.01
C GLN A 242 19.96 -5.83 -0.20
N ILE A 243 19.16 -6.88 -0.26
CA ILE A 243 19.64 -8.26 -0.36
C ILE A 243 20.22 -8.53 -1.75
N SER A 244 19.60 -8.01 -2.82
CA SER A 244 20.07 -8.20 -4.19
C SER A 244 19.81 -6.96 -5.07
N THR A 245 20.76 -6.64 -5.95
CA THR A 245 20.74 -5.48 -6.85
C THR A 245 20.48 -5.84 -8.32
N THR A 246 20.57 -7.13 -8.68
CA THR A 246 20.55 -7.58 -10.08
C THR A 246 19.16 -7.84 -10.64
N VAL A 247 18.21 -8.21 -9.77
CA VAL A 247 16.80 -8.42 -10.13
C VAL A 247 15.96 -7.36 -9.43
N THR A 248 15.59 -6.32 -10.17
CA THR A 248 15.08 -5.06 -9.60
C THR A 248 13.57 -4.92 -9.58
N ASN A 249 12.81 -5.80 -10.25
CA ASN A 249 11.35 -5.79 -10.36
C ASN A 249 10.76 -7.07 -9.76
N THR A 250 10.93 -7.26 -8.45
CA THR A 250 10.44 -8.42 -7.70
C THR A 250 8.99 -8.21 -7.27
N ARG A 251 8.26 -9.29 -7.01
CA ARG A 251 6.80 -9.30 -6.79
C ARG A 251 6.46 -10.00 -5.48
N ASN A 252 6.09 -11.27 -5.50
CA ASN A 252 5.73 -11.99 -4.29
C ASN A 252 6.95 -12.58 -3.61
N LEU A 253 6.89 -12.67 -2.29
CA LEU A 253 7.84 -13.42 -1.47
C LEU A 253 7.14 -14.61 -0.82
N GLY A 254 7.93 -15.60 -0.42
CA GLY A 254 7.46 -16.75 0.32
C GLY A 254 8.64 -17.59 0.80
N ILE A 255 8.49 -18.25 1.94
CA ILE A 255 9.53 -19.08 2.54
C ILE A 255 9.02 -20.52 2.60
N ALA A 256 9.84 -21.44 2.14
CA ALA A 256 9.51 -22.86 2.06
C ALA A 256 10.78 -23.69 2.29
N GLY A 257 10.71 -24.72 3.13
CA GLY A 257 11.89 -25.54 3.45
C GLY A 257 13.09 -24.72 3.97
N GLY A 258 12.82 -23.62 4.67
CA GLY A 258 13.86 -22.68 5.14
C GLY A 258 14.48 -21.78 4.08
N GLN A 259 14.04 -21.84 2.81
CA GLN A 259 14.54 -21.03 1.70
C GLN A 259 13.58 -19.89 1.36
N LEU A 260 14.13 -18.68 1.16
CA LEU A 260 13.41 -17.52 0.65
C LEU A 260 13.29 -17.58 -0.87
N TYR A 261 12.08 -17.41 -1.37
CA TYR A 261 11.75 -17.37 -2.79
C TYR A 261 11.11 -16.04 -3.18
N VAL A 262 11.30 -15.67 -4.44
CA VAL A 262 10.75 -14.43 -5.00
C VAL A 262 10.22 -14.66 -6.41
N THR A 263 9.08 -14.04 -6.74
CA THR A 263 8.67 -13.90 -8.14
C THR A 263 9.15 -12.59 -8.75
N SER A 264 9.39 -12.56 -10.06
CA SER A 264 9.93 -11.37 -10.72
C SER A 264 9.25 -11.04 -12.04
N GLY A 265 9.21 -9.76 -12.35
CA GLY A 265 8.91 -9.21 -13.67
C GLY A 265 10.15 -8.75 -14.44
N SER A 266 11.36 -8.91 -13.89
CA SER A 266 12.62 -8.58 -14.57
C SER A 266 13.05 -9.70 -15.51
N GLY A 267 13.36 -9.37 -16.76
CA GLY A 267 13.98 -10.28 -17.72
C GLY A 267 13.31 -11.67 -17.79
N ALA A 268 14.13 -12.71 -17.78
CA ALA A 268 13.69 -14.10 -17.78
C ALA A 268 13.39 -14.65 -16.36
N PHE A 269 13.42 -13.83 -15.32
CA PHE A 269 13.16 -14.29 -13.95
C PHE A 269 11.67 -14.58 -13.74
N ARG A 270 11.36 -15.73 -13.13
CA ARG A 270 9.99 -16.20 -12.91
C ARG A 270 9.78 -16.40 -11.43
N LEU A 271 10.06 -17.60 -10.93
CA LEU A 271 10.20 -17.91 -9.51
C LEU A 271 11.66 -18.29 -9.29
N ALA A 272 12.27 -17.67 -8.29
CA ALA A 272 13.69 -17.76 -8.03
C ALA A 272 13.96 -17.88 -6.53
N THR A 273 15.06 -18.53 -6.16
CA THR A 273 15.61 -18.42 -4.81
C THR A 273 16.27 -17.06 -4.63
N VAL A 274 16.27 -16.55 -3.40
CA VAL A 274 17.01 -15.37 -2.99
C VAL A 274 18.17 -15.85 -2.12
N GLY A 275 19.39 -15.90 -2.68
CA GLY A 275 20.54 -16.45 -1.98
C GLY A 275 20.31 -17.88 -1.50
N THR A 276 20.89 -18.22 -0.36
CA THR A 276 20.65 -19.47 0.37
C THR A 276 19.87 -19.20 1.65
N LEU A 277 18.95 -20.11 2.00
CA LEU A 277 18.09 -20.00 3.19
C LEU A 277 17.30 -18.67 3.20
N THR A 278 17.29 -17.96 4.33
CA THR A 278 16.65 -16.64 4.52
C THR A 278 17.73 -15.58 4.78
N PRO A 279 18.42 -15.08 3.74
CA PRO A 279 19.61 -14.25 3.92
C PRO A 279 19.27 -12.84 4.41
N THR A 280 20.10 -12.29 5.28
CA THR A 280 19.98 -10.93 5.84
C THR A 280 21.11 -10.00 5.40
N THR A 281 22.07 -10.50 4.62
CA THR A 281 23.22 -9.75 4.12
C THR A 281 23.04 -9.34 2.66
N ALA A 282 23.69 -8.24 2.27
CA ALA A 282 23.70 -7.78 0.89
C ALA A 282 24.56 -8.69 -0.02
N GLY A 283 24.39 -8.54 -1.33
CA GLY A 283 25.19 -9.24 -2.33
C GLY A 283 24.68 -10.65 -2.68
N GLN A 284 23.45 -10.97 -2.30
CA GLN A 284 22.83 -12.25 -2.65
C GLN A 284 22.43 -12.30 -4.12
N THR A 285 22.58 -13.49 -4.69
CA THR A 285 22.15 -13.78 -6.05
C THR A 285 20.71 -14.27 -6.05
N ILE A 286 19.88 -13.72 -6.95
CA ILE A 286 18.56 -14.27 -7.24
C ILE A 286 18.71 -15.26 -8.39
N THR A 287 18.37 -16.53 -8.14
CA THR A 287 18.59 -17.64 -9.09
C THR A 287 17.27 -18.28 -9.46
N ASN A 288 16.92 -18.26 -10.76
CA ASN A 288 15.71 -18.92 -11.25
C ASN A 288 15.69 -20.41 -10.86
N LEU A 289 14.50 -20.90 -10.47
CA LEU A 289 14.30 -22.33 -10.39
C LEU A 289 14.40 -22.97 -11.77
N SER A 290 15.06 -24.12 -11.82
CA SER A 290 15.11 -24.95 -13.03
C SER A 290 13.72 -25.51 -13.38
N GLY A 291 13.52 -25.82 -14.65
CA GLY A 291 12.27 -26.45 -15.12
C GLY A 291 11.07 -25.51 -15.31
N LEU A 292 11.18 -24.22 -14.97
CA LEU A 292 10.12 -23.25 -15.24
C LEU A 292 10.24 -22.65 -16.66
N PRO A 293 9.13 -22.50 -17.41
CA PRO A 293 9.16 -21.88 -18.73
C PRO A 293 9.70 -20.45 -18.67
N THR A 294 10.69 -20.15 -19.52
CA THR A 294 11.29 -18.82 -19.65
C THR A 294 10.48 -17.87 -20.56
N GLY A 295 9.39 -18.36 -21.17
CA GLY A 295 8.42 -17.59 -21.98
C GLY A 295 7.73 -16.46 -21.19
N PRO A 296 6.80 -15.68 -21.80
CA PRO A 296 6.36 -14.35 -21.31
C PRO A 296 5.46 -14.38 -20.06
N LEU A 297 5.59 -15.38 -19.20
CA LEU A 297 4.89 -15.47 -17.93
C LEU A 297 5.41 -14.40 -16.97
N ARG A 298 4.53 -13.48 -16.53
CA ARG A 298 4.84 -12.55 -15.43
C ARG A 298 4.14 -13.05 -14.18
N LEU A 299 4.85 -13.85 -13.40
CA LEU A 299 4.30 -14.49 -12.21
C LEU A 299 4.08 -13.44 -11.12
N THR A 300 2.87 -13.41 -10.58
CA THR A 300 2.55 -12.48 -9.49
C THR A 300 2.46 -13.17 -8.15
N ARG A 301 2.23 -14.48 -8.10
CA ARG A 301 2.16 -15.27 -6.86
C ARG A 301 2.59 -16.72 -7.08
N PHE A 302 2.90 -17.37 -5.98
CA PHE A 302 3.19 -18.79 -5.88
C PHE A 302 2.77 -19.30 -4.51
N VAL A 303 2.55 -20.61 -4.41
CA VAL A 303 2.46 -21.35 -3.16
C VAL A 303 3.18 -22.66 -3.37
N PHE A 304 3.86 -23.15 -2.33
CA PHE A 304 4.35 -24.51 -2.28
C PHE A 304 3.34 -25.34 -1.51
N LEU A 305 2.95 -26.47 -2.08
CA LEU A 305 2.06 -27.42 -1.44
C LEU A 305 2.83 -28.70 -1.24
N ASP A 306 2.76 -29.24 -0.03
CA ASP A 306 3.05 -30.62 0.25
C ASP A 306 1.80 -31.45 -0.08
N ARG A 307 1.93 -32.34 -1.06
CA ARG A 307 0.83 -33.19 -1.53
C ARG A 307 0.86 -34.57 -0.87
N ASP A 308 1.99 -34.98 -0.32
CA ASP A 308 2.21 -36.32 0.18
C ASP A 308 3.04 -36.28 1.46
N ALA A 309 2.35 -36.33 2.60
CA ALA A 309 2.97 -36.33 3.92
C ALA A 309 3.92 -37.54 4.17
N GLY A 310 3.91 -38.56 3.28
CA GLY A 310 4.86 -39.68 3.31
C GLY A 310 6.21 -39.37 2.67
N VAL A 311 6.34 -38.25 1.95
CA VAL A 311 7.59 -37.78 1.34
C VAL A 311 8.03 -36.52 2.08
N GLY A 312 9.26 -36.55 2.59
CA GLY A 312 9.81 -35.41 3.34
C GLY A 312 10.13 -34.26 2.39
N GLY A 313 9.32 -33.21 2.40
CA GLY A 313 9.57 -32.00 1.61
C GLY A 313 8.29 -31.33 1.14
N ASN A 314 8.42 -30.23 0.39
CA ASN A 314 7.28 -29.64 -0.31
C ASN A 314 7.09 -30.39 -1.64
N ASP A 315 6.28 -31.44 -1.64
CA ASP A 315 6.04 -32.28 -2.83
C ASP A 315 4.98 -31.70 -3.78
N THR A 316 5.42 -30.63 -4.45
CA THR A 316 5.05 -30.08 -5.77
C THR A 316 3.57 -30.03 -6.18
N ARG A 317 2.90 -28.94 -5.80
CA ARG A 317 2.12 -28.13 -6.77
C ARG A 317 2.39 -26.65 -6.60
N LEU A 318 3.01 -26.06 -7.63
CA LEU A 318 3.21 -24.63 -7.76
C LEU A 318 1.97 -24.00 -8.41
N PHE A 319 1.10 -23.35 -7.64
CA PHE A 319 0.02 -22.57 -8.22
C PHE A 319 0.52 -21.18 -8.63
N LEU A 320 0.49 -20.91 -9.93
CA LEU A 320 0.95 -19.67 -10.53
C LEU A 320 -0.23 -18.77 -10.85
N GLY A 321 -0.51 -17.81 -9.96
CA GLY A 321 -1.53 -16.81 -10.18
C GLY A 321 -1.03 -15.62 -10.99
N ARG A 322 -1.83 -15.19 -11.98
CA ARG A 322 -1.89 -13.78 -12.37
C ARG A 322 -2.93 -13.10 -11.48
N CYS A 323 -2.68 -11.86 -11.06
CA CYS A 323 -3.74 -11.00 -10.58
C CYS A 323 -4.63 -10.60 -11.77
N SER A 324 -5.54 -11.47 -12.19
CA SER A 324 -6.71 -11.05 -12.98
C SER A 324 -7.70 -10.40 -12.02
N ARG A 325 -8.17 -9.23 -12.40
CA ARG A 325 -9.11 -8.37 -11.67
C ARG A 325 -10.33 -9.15 -11.20
N TRP A 326 -10.33 -9.59 -9.94
CA TRP A 326 -11.56 -9.89 -9.22
C TRP A 326 -11.95 -8.62 -8.48
N ARG A 327 -13.15 -8.12 -8.77
CA ARG A 327 -13.78 -7.14 -7.88
C ARG A 327 -13.97 -7.91 -6.57
N HIS A 328 -13.22 -7.52 -5.54
CA HIS A 328 -13.16 -8.11 -4.20
C HIS A 328 -12.20 -9.32 -4.06
N SER A 329 -11.20 -9.17 -3.17
CA SER A 329 -10.40 -10.20 -2.48
C SER A 329 -9.14 -10.80 -3.14
N GLN A 330 -8.09 -10.90 -2.31
CA GLN A 330 -6.88 -11.73 -2.47
C GLN A 330 -6.96 -12.92 -1.49
N VAL A 331 -6.97 -14.18 -1.94
CA VAL A 331 -7.16 -15.34 -1.07
C VAL A 331 -5.83 -16.02 -0.73
N PHE A 332 -5.62 -16.35 0.55
CA PHE A 332 -4.62 -17.32 1.02
C PHE A 332 -5.33 -18.44 1.76
N VAL A 333 -4.90 -19.69 1.55
CA VAL A 333 -5.35 -20.89 2.27
C VAL A 333 -4.33 -21.22 3.38
#